data_AF-A0A7L6AMZ1-F1
#
_entry.id   AF-A0A7L6AMZ1-F1
#
_cell.length_a   1.000
_cell.length_b   1.000
_cell.length_c   1.000
_cell.angle_alpha   90.00
_cell.angle_beta   90.00
_cell.angle_gamma   90.00
#
_symmetry.space_group_name_H-M   'P 1'
#
loop_
_entity.id
_entity.type
_entity.pdbx_description
1 polymer ?
#
loop_
_entity_poly.entity_id
_entity_poly.type
_entity_poly.pdbx_seq_one_letter_code
_entity_poly.pdbx_strand_id
1 'polypeptide(L)' 'MTYTLKHTINAQRARLKDMLGNTLSQDAKDLPPLLGDPDGLDKHLAELFAKLELCKYIYVLDAQGIQISSTS' A
#
# COMPACT_ATOMS: atom_id res chain seq x y z
N MET A 1 -32.78 5.42 -13.75
CA MET A 1 -31.46 6.05 -13.55
C MET A 1 -30.40 5.19 -14.21
N THR A 2 -29.84 5.64 -15.32
CA THR A 2 -28.85 4.87 -16.09
C THR A 2 -27.46 5.13 -15.51
N TYR A 3 -27.00 4.26 -14.61
CA TYR A 3 -25.61 4.31 -14.15
C TYR A 3 -24.72 3.96 -15.34
N THR A 4 -24.00 4.96 -15.86
CA THR A 4 -23.04 4.74 -16.95
C THR A 4 -21.90 3.87 -16.41
N LEU A 5 -21.38 2.96 -17.23
CA LEU A 5 -20.25 2.08 -16.88
C LEU A 5 -19.09 2.85 -16.22
N LYS A 6 -18.85 4.07 -16.69
CA LYS A 6 -17.84 5.00 -16.17
C LYS A 6 -18.08 5.39 -14.71
N HIS A 7 -19.34 5.63 -14.32
CA HIS A 7 -19.70 5.91 -12.93
C HIS A 7 -19.45 4.69 -12.03
N THR A 8 -19.82 3.50 -12.48
CA THR A 8 -19.63 2.26 -11.71
C THR A 8 -18.15 1.94 -11.50
N ILE A 9 -17.31 2.11 -12.53
CA ILE A 9 -15.85 1.95 -12.44
C ILE A 9 -15.25 2.94 -11.44
N ASN A 10 -15.66 4.22 -11.48
CA ASN A 10 -15.15 5.22 -10.56
C ASN A 10 -15.54 4.93 -9.11
N ALA A 11 -16.76 4.47 -8.87
CA ALA A 11 -17.21 4.08 -7.53
C ALA A 11 -16.43 2.87 -6.99
N GLN A 12 -16.12 1.90 -7.86
CA GLN A 12 -15.28 0.74 -7.49
C GLN A 12 -13.83 1.16 -7.19
N ARG A 13 -13.25 2.08 -7.98
CA ARG A 13 -11.92 2.64 -7.72
C ARG A 13 -11.86 3.40 -6.41
N ALA A 14 -12.88 4.20 -6.10
CA ALA A 14 -12.96 4.92 -4.83
C ALA A 14 -13.01 3.94 -3.65
N ARG A 15 -13.86 2.91 -3.72
CA ARG A 15 -13.90 1.85 -2.68
C ARG A 15 -12.57 1.12 -2.51
N LEU A 16 -11.92 0.76 -3.61
CA LEU A 16 -10.58 0.14 -3.57
C LEU A 16 -9.55 1.06 -2.91
N LYS A 17 -9.58 2.34 -3.25
CA LYS A 17 -8.69 3.34 -2.65
C LYS A 17 -8.95 3.52 -1.16
N ASP A 18 -10.21 3.56 -0.74
CA ASP A 18 -10.57 3.72 0.66
C ASP A 18 -10.19 2.48 1.48
N MET A 19 -10.44 1.28 0.95
CA MET A 19 -10.07 0.03 1.60
C MET A 19 -8.55 -0.11 1.74
N LEU A 20 -7.81 0.03 0.64
CA LEU A 20 -6.35 -0.05 0.65
C LEU A 20 -5.74 1.10 1.47
N GLY A 21 -6.29 2.31 1.35
CA GLY A 21 -5.81 3.48 2.05
C GLY A 21 -5.95 3.37 3.57
N ASN A 22 -7.06 2.82 4.06
CA ASN A 22 -7.26 2.62 5.49
C ASN A 22 -6.34 1.54 6.07
N THR A 23 -6.18 0.42 5.37
CA THR A 23 -5.25 -0.66 5.76
C THR A 23 -3.82 -0.14 5.78
N LEU A 24 -3.34 0.40 4.64
CA LEU A 24 -1.98 0.92 4.53
C LEU A 24 -1.71 2.08 5.50
N SER A 25 -2.69 2.94 5.81
CA SER A 25 -2.49 4.05 6.76
C SER A 25 -2.34 3.58 8.21
N GLN A 26 -2.86 2.40 8.56
CA GLN A 26 -2.61 1.80 9.88
C GLN A 26 -1.20 1.26 9.94
N ASP A 27 -0.82 0.44 8.95
CA ASP A 27 0.50 -0.20 8.91
C ASP A 27 1.64 0.81 8.68
N ALA A 28 1.37 1.92 7.97
CA ALA A 28 2.35 2.98 7.76
C ALA A 28 2.81 3.69 9.05
N LYS A 29 2.04 3.58 10.15
CA LYS A 29 2.44 4.14 11.44
C LYS A 29 3.57 3.36 12.10
N ASP A 30 3.75 2.11 11.71
CA ASP A 30 4.77 1.21 12.26
C ASP A 30 6.06 1.24 11.43
N LEU A 31 6.07 1.95 10.30
CA LEU A 31 7.24 2.14 9.43
C LEU A 31 8.36 3.03 10.01
N PRO A 32 8.12 4.15 10.72
CA PRO A 32 9.17 5.04 11.20
C PRO A 32 10.33 4.36 11.97
N PRO A 33 10.11 3.40 12.88
CA PRO A 33 11.20 2.69 13.55
C PRO A 33 11.99 1.75 12.63
N LEU A 34 11.43 1.36 11.48
CA LEU A 34 12.04 0.42 10.53
C LEU A 34 12.80 1.15 9.40
N LEU A 35 12.68 2.47 9.26
CA LEU A 35 13.35 3.24 8.20
C LEU A 35 14.89 3.20 8.29
N GLY A 36 15.44 2.89 9.47
CA GLY A 36 16.88 2.71 9.69
C GLY A 36 17.35 1.25 9.63
N ASP A 37 16.42 0.31 9.43
CA ASP A 37 16.66 -1.14 9.40
C ASP A 37 16.03 -1.73 8.14
N PRO A 38 16.76 -1.74 7.00
CA PRO A 38 16.25 -2.25 5.73
C PRO A 38 15.74 -3.69 5.79
N ASP A 39 16.41 -4.56 6.56
CA ASP A 39 16.01 -5.96 6.71
C ASP A 39 14.69 -6.08 7.50
N GLY A 40 14.55 -5.29 8.57
CA GLY A 40 13.31 -5.19 9.33
C GLY A 40 12.16 -4.61 8.52
N LEU A 41 12.44 -3.61 7.69
CA LEU A 41 11.49 -2.99 6.76
C LEU A 41 10.99 -4.02 5.73
N ASP A 42 11.88 -4.75 5.09
CA ASP A 42 11.53 -5.75 4.07
C ASP A 42 10.71 -6.90 4.66
N LYS A 43 11.08 -7.38 5.85
CA LYS A 43 10.31 -8.41 6.55
C LYS A 43 8.89 -7.90 6.86
N HIS A 44 8.76 -6.68 7.37
CA HIS A 44 7.47 -6.09 7.66
C HIS A 44 6.62 -5.91 6.39
N LEU A 45 7.23 -5.49 5.28
CA LEU A 45 6.56 -5.38 3.99
C LEU A 45 6.12 -6.73 3.43
N ALA A 46 6.91 -7.79 3.60
CA ALA A 46 6.53 -9.14 3.19
C ALA A 46 5.31 -9.65 3.98
N GLU A 47 5.29 -9.43 5.30
CA GLU A 47 4.16 -9.77 6.17
C GLU A 47 2.89 -8.97 5.82
N LEU A 48 3.06 -7.70 5.48
CA LEU A 48 1.98 -6.82 5.05
C LEU A 48 1.44 -7.24 3.67
N PHE A 49 2.33 -7.54 2.73
CA PHE A 49 1.99 -7.97 1.37
C PHE A 49 1.11 -9.22 1.39
N ALA A 50 1.43 -10.19 2.26
CA ALA A 50 0.64 -11.42 2.41
C ALA A 50 -0.82 -11.16 2.86
N LYS A 51 -1.11 -10.02 3.49
CA LYS A 51 -2.47 -9.63 3.94
C LYS A 51 -3.23 -8.82 2.88
N LEU A 52 -2.55 -8.32 1.85
CA LEU A 52 -3.11 -7.45 0.83
C LEU A 52 -3.47 -8.26 -0.42
N GLU A 53 -4.57 -9.02 -0.36
CA GLU A 53 -5.00 -9.96 -1.42
C GLU A 53 -5.13 -9.35 -2.83
N LEU A 54 -5.37 -8.03 -2.93
CA LEU A 54 -5.55 -7.31 -4.20
C LEU A 54 -4.37 -6.41 -4.57
N CYS A 55 -3.27 -6.46 -3.82
CA CYS A 55 -2.11 -5.62 -4.06
C CYS A 55 -1.06 -6.37 -4.88
N LYS A 56 -0.63 -5.77 -5.99
CA LYS A 56 0.35 -6.38 -6.89
C LYS A 56 1.80 -6.12 -6.47
N TYR A 57 2.03 -4.95 -5.88
CA TYR A 57 3.35 -4.48 -5.46
C TYR A 57 3.20 -3.60 -4.22
N ILE A 58 4.14 -3.71 -3.29
CA ILE A 58 4.28 -2.80 -2.16
C ILE A 58 5.74 -2.35 -2.05
N TYR A 59 5.95 -1.08 -1.75
CA TYR A 59 7.28 -0.51 -1.59
C TYR A 59 7.19 0.75 -0.74
N VAL A 60 8.32 1.14 -0.13
CA VAL A 60 8.45 2.36 0.66
C VAL A 60 9.42 3.29 -0.05
N LEU A 61 9.05 4.56 -0.15
CA LEU A 61 9.87 5.64 -0.68
C LEU A 61 10.31 6.56 0.45
N ASP A 62 11.52 7.10 0.35
CA ASP A 62 11.96 8.21 1.20
C ASP A 62 11.36 9.55 0.74
N ALA A 63 11.71 10.63 1.45
CA ALA A 63 11.25 11.99 1.14
C ALA A 63 11.73 12.52 -0.23
N GLN A 64 12.75 11.89 -0.83
CA GLN A 64 13.28 12.23 -2.16
C GLN A 64 12.63 11.39 -3.27
N GLY A 65 11.72 10.46 -2.91
CA GLY A 65 11.09 9.54 -3.84
C GLY A 65 11.97 8.35 -4.21
N ILE A 66 13.03 8.08 -3.44
CA ILE A 66 13.92 6.93 -3.64
C ILE A 66 13.32 5.73 -2.93
N GLN A 67 13.25 4.59 -3.62
CA GLN A 67 12.80 3.34 -3.01
C GLN A 67 13.85 2.83 -2.02
N ILE A 68 13.42 2.60 -0.78
CA ILE A 68 14.27 2.11 0.31
C ILE A 68 13.96 0.67 0.73
N SER A 69 12.84 0.11 0.25
CA SER A 69 12.50 -1.30 0.40
C SER A 69 13.08 -2.13 -0.76
N SER A 70 13.45 -3.37 -0.52
CA SER A 70 13.92 -4.27 -1.56
C SER A 70 12.80 -4.65 -2.55
N THR A 71 13.19 -5.03 -3.77
CA THR A 71 12.29 -5.53 -4.83
C THR A 71 12.17 -7.06 -4.86
N SER A 72 12.66 -7.75 -3.84
CA SER A 72 12.84 -9.22 -3.83
C SER A 72 11.56 -9.99 -3.53
#